data_AF-A0A923K2G2-F1
#
_entry.id   AF-A0A923K2G2-F1
#
_cell.length_a   1.000
_cell.length_b   1.000
_cell.length_c   1.000
_cell.angle_alpha   90.00
_cell.angle_beta   90.00
_cell.angle_gamma   90.00
#
_symmetry.space_group_name_H-M   'P 1'
#
loop_
_entity.id
_entity.type
_entity.pdbx_description
1 polymer ?
#
loop_
_entity_poly.entity_id
_entity_poly.type
_entity_poly.pdbx_seq_one_letter_code
_entity_poly.pdbx_strand_id
1 'polypeptide(L)'
;MTMFKRIFSPALLTLALFGSAAQAALVPPQGYYEGIEKLKTSDGNFRCEPAPKPYTGALQFRSKYEGSDKARATLNVASEKAFRKSTEDITTLEKGVSKMVGQYMRDGRPAQLDCTLAWLGTWARADALLSTDYNHTGKSMRKWALGSMSGSWLRLKFSNSQPLAAHQAEAELIEKWFARLAEQTVRDWSDLPLEKINNHSYWAAWSVMATAVATDRRDLFDWAVKEYKIGANQVDEQGFLPNEVKRKQRALAYHNYALPPLAMIASFAQANGVDLRAENNFALQRLGEGVLAGARDPSHFKERAGEKQDLTDLKLDSKYSWLEPWCALYHCVGDTLQRKQHMQPFNSFRLGGDMTRVYDPSAESKK
;
A
#
# COMPACT_ATOMS: atom_id res chain seq x y z
N MET A 1 24.86 79.46 -26.15
CA MET A 1 25.16 78.22 -26.89
C MET A 1 24.63 77.04 -26.10
N THR A 2 23.68 76.35 -26.70
CA THR A 2 22.85 75.26 -26.19
C THR A 2 23.67 73.97 -26.01
N MET A 3 23.59 73.33 -24.84
CA MET A 3 23.99 71.92 -24.68
C MET A 3 22.86 71.14 -24.00
N PHE A 4 22.18 70.33 -24.81
CA PHE A 4 21.26 69.28 -24.36
C PHE A 4 22.07 68.15 -23.71
N LYS A 5 21.89 67.91 -22.41
CA LYS A 5 22.34 66.68 -21.74
C LYS A 5 21.26 65.61 -21.92
N ARG A 6 21.52 64.63 -22.79
CA ARG A 6 20.74 63.38 -22.89
C ARG A 6 21.02 62.52 -21.66
N ILE A 7 20.00 62.25 -20.87
CA ILE A 7 20.02 61.24 -19.80
C ILE A 7 19.63 59.91 -20.44
N PHE A 8 20.57 58.97 -20.52
CA PHE A 8 20.28 57.57 -20.87
C PHE A 8 19.96 56.82 -19.58
N SER A 9 18.70 56.42 -19.40
CA SER A 9 18.30 55.44 -18.39
C SER A 9 18.64 54.03 -18.90
N PRO A 10 19.39 53.19 -18.16
CA PRO A 10 19.55 51.80 -18.52
C PRO A 10 18.29 51.03 -18.10
N ALA A 11 17.53 50.54 -19.07
CA ALA A 11 16.45 49.59 -18.83
C ALA A 11 17.07 48.23 -18.49
N LEU A 12 16.98 47.83 -17.21
CA LEU A 12 17.28 46.48 -16.76
C LEU A 12 16.20 45.53 -17.30
N LEU A 13 16.53 44.77 -18.35
CA LEU A 13 15.78 43.59 -18.75
C LEU A 13 16.02 42.48 -17.71
N THR A 14 15.10 42.29 -16.77
CA THR A 14 15.03 41.06 -15.98
C THR A 14 14.45 39.95 -16.85
N LEU A 15 15.31 39.13 -17.44
CA LEU A 15 14.90 37.83 -17.97
C LEU A 15 14.47 36.94 -16.79
N ALA A 16 13.16 36.81 -16.59
CA ALA A 16 12.60 35.76 -15.76
C ALA A 16 12.81 34.42 -16.49
N LEU A 17 13.87 33.70 -16.13
CA LEU A 17 14.05 32.30 -16.50
C LEU A 17 12.97 31.48 -15.80
N PHE A 18 11.83 31.26 -16.48
CA PHE A 18 10.90 30.20 -16.13
C PHE A 18 11.53 28.86 -16.52
N GLY A 19 12.57 28.45 -15.79
CA GLY A 19 13.00 27.08 -15.78
C GLY A 19 11.97 26.28 -15.00
N SER A 20 11.16 25.48 -15.69
CA SER A 20 10.40 24.41 -15.05
C SER A 20 11.42 23.53 -14.33
N ALA A 21 11.52 23.66 -13.00
CA ALA A 21 12.32 22.75 -12.21
C ALA A 21 11.74 21.34 -12.44
N ALA A 22 12.44 20.52 -13.23
CA ALA A 22 12.07 19.13 -13.40
C ALA A 22 12.07 18.49 -12.01
N GLN A 23 10.89 18.13 -11.51
CA GLN A 23 10.77 17.42 -10.25
C GLN A 23 11.45 16.06 -10.42
N ALA A 24 12.22 15.64 -9.40
CA ALA A 24 12.86 14.32 -9.42
C ALA A 24 11.79 13.22 -9.59
N ALA A 25 12.15 12.12 -10.24
CA ALA A 25 11.27 10.96 -10.35
C ALA A 25 10.91 10.42 -8.96
N LEU A 26 9.69 9.91 -8.80
CA LEU A 26 9.26 9.22 -7.59
C LEU A 26 10.04 7.91 -7.40
N VAL A 27 10.48 7.66 -6.17
CA VAL A 27 11.29 6.48 -5.82
C VAL A 27 10.71 5.70 -4.64
N PRO A 28 10.85 4.37 -4.58
CA PRO A 28 10.50 3.60 -3.39
C PRO A 28 11.61 3.69 -2.33
N PRO A 29 11.38 3.20 -1.11
CA PRO A 29 12.45 3.00 -0.12
C PRO A 29 13.59 2.12 -0.65
N GLN A 30 14.79 2.31 -0.11
CA GLN A 30 16.04 1.75 -0.65
C GLN A 30 16.02 0.23 -0.89
N GLY A 31 15.38 -0.56 -0.02
CA GLY A 31 15.39 -2.02 -0.16
C GLY A 31 14.57 -2.56 -1.35
N TYR A 32 13.81 -1.72 -2.06
CA TYR A 32 13.18 -2.10 -3.33
C TYR A 32 14.18 -2.19 -4.49
N TYR A 33 15.39 -1.63 -4.33
CA TYR A 33 16.47 -1.72 -5.32
C TYR A 33 17.29 -3.00 -5.20
N GLU A 34 17.04 -3.81 -4.17
CA GLU A 34 17.71 -5.10 -4.00
C GLU A 34 17.57 -5.97 -5.25
N GLY A 35 18.67 -6.62 -5.61
CA GLY A 35 18.74 -7.56 -6.72
C GLY A 35 18.05 -8.88 -6.42
N ILE A 36 18.10 -9.78 -7.40
CA ILE A 36 17.73 -11.18 -7.19
C ILE A 36 18.65 -11.80 -6.13
N GLU A 37 18.07 -12.45 -5.12
CA GLU A 37 18.82 -13.05 -4.00
C GLU A 37 19.81 -14.11 -4.48
N LYS A 38 19.32 -15.10 -5.24
CA LYS A 38 20.15 -16.17 -5.78
C LYS A 38 19.66 -16.58 -7.16
N LEU A 39 20.43 -16.19 -8.18
CA LEU A 39 20.22 -16.65 -9.55
C LEU A 39 20.34 -18.18 -9.61
N LYS A 40 19.24 -18.85 -9.95
CA LYS A 40 19.19 -20.31 -10.16
C LYS A 40 19.11 -20.59 -11.66
N THR A 41 19.96 -21.50 -12.12
CA THR A 41 20.10 -21.87 -13.54
C THR A 41 19.17 -22.98 -14.00
N SER A 42 18.61 -23.78 -13.08
CA SER A 42 17.58 -24.77 -13.43
C SER A 42 16.24 -24.10 -13.75
N ASP A 43 15.26 -24.87 -14.22
CA ASP A 43 13.86 -24.43 -14.33
C ASP A 43 13.09 -24.55 -13.00
N GLY A 44 13.61 -25.35 -12.06
CA GLY A 44 13.07 -25.53 -10.72
C GLY A 44 11.68 -26.16 -10.68
N ASN A 45 11.29 -26.87 -11.75
CA ASN A 45 9.95 -27.40 -11.96
C ASN A 45 8.84 -26.33 -11.85
N PHE A 46 9.17 -25.05 -12.05
CA PHE A 46 8.15 -24.00 -12.04
C PHE A 46 7.22 -24.20 -13.24
N ARG A 47 5.91 -24.19 -13.00
CA ARG A 47 4.89 -24.22 -14.04
C ARG A 47 4.07 -22.95 -13.95
N CYS A 48 3.95 -22.27 -15.09
CA CYS A 48 3.05 -21.14 -15.22
C CYS A 48 1.63 -21.66 -15.41
N GLU A 49 0.82 -21.56 -14.37
CA GLU A 49 -0.61 -21.83 -14.48
C GLU A 49 -1.29 -20.73 -15.34
N PRO A 50 -2.42 -21.05 -15.99
CA PRO A 50 -3.20 -20.05 -16.71
C PRO A 50 -3.58 -18.88 -15.80
N ALA A 51 -3.57 -17.67 -16.35
CA ALA A 51 -4.05 -16.49 -15.63
C ALA A 51 -5.51 -16.68 -15.19
N PRO A 52 -5.88 -16.26 -13.95
CA PRO A 52 -7.28 -16.26 -13.54
C PRO A 52 -8.09 -15.36 -14.47
N LYS A 53 -9.39 -15.62 -14.58
CA LYS A 53 -10.23 -14.91 -15.55
C LYS A 53 -10.26 -13.41 -15.22
N PRO A 54 -9.91 -12.51 -16.16
CA PRO A 54 -10.02 -11.07 -15.93
C PRO A 54 -11.42 -10.67 -15.49
N TYR A 55 -11.52 -9.98 -14.35
CA TYR A 55 -12.80 -9.55 -13.81
C TYR A 55 -13.25 -8.23 -14.44
N THR A 56 -14.16 -8.30 -15.40
CA THR A 56 -14.70 -7.14 -16.14
C THR A 56 -16.16 -6.81 -15.82
N GLY A 57 -16.80 -7.60 -14.95
CA GLY A 57 -18.18 -7.39 -14.53
C GLY A 57 -18.36 -6.25 -13.53
N ALA A 58 -19.62 -6.00 -13.16
CA ALA A 58 -19.97 -5.07 -12.09
C ALA A 58 -19.30 -5.47 -10.76
N LEU A 59 -18.73 -4.51 -10.04
CA LEU A 59 -18.10 -4.74 -8.73
C LEU A 59 -19.17 -4.69 -7.63
N GLN A 60 -20.17 -5.55 -7.75
CA GLN A 60 -21.29 -5.67 -6.82
C GLN A 60 -21.13 -6.94 -5.99
N PHE A 61 -20.45 -6.83 -4.84
CA PHE A 61 -20.17 -7.98 -3.98
C PHE A 61 -20.89 -7.90 -2.63
N ARG A 62 -21.30 -9.07 -2.13
CA ARG A 62 -21.85 -9.19 -0.77
C ARG A 62 -20.80 -8.85 0.27
N SER A 63 -21.22 -8.19 1.34
CA SER A 63 -20.34 -7.91 2.48
C SER A 63 -20.31 -9.11 3.42
N LYS A 64 -19.14 -9.49 3.94
CA LYS A 64 -19.04 -10.48 5.02
C LYS A 64 -19.74 -10.06 6.32
N TYR A 65 -20.10 -8.78 6.44
CA TYR A 65 -20.86 -8.22 7.56
C TYR A 65 -22.32 -7.91 7.19
N GLU A 66 -22.84 -8.48 6.10
CA GLU A 66 -24.24 -8.32 5.73
C GLU A 66 -25.17 -8.80 6.86
N GLY A 67 -26.11 -7.94 7.25
CA GLY A 67 -27.00 -8.15 8.41
C GLY A 67 -26.42 -7.68 9.75
N SER A 68 -25.19 -7.15 9.80
CA SER A 68 -24.67 -6.50 11.03
C SER A 68 -25.37 -5.18 11.36
N ASP A 69 -25.35 -4.82 12.65
CA ASP A 69 -25.67 -3.46 13.11
C ASP A 69 -24.67 -2.41 12.57
N LYS A 70 -24.82 -1.15 13.02
CA LYS A 70 -23.95 -0.04 12.61
C LYS A 70 -22.46 -0.28 12.92
N ALA A 71 -22.11 -1.16 13.86
CA ALA A 71 -20.72 -1.48 14.18
C ALA A 71 -20.05 -2.35 13.11
N ARG A 72 -20.85 -3.02 12.25
CA ARG A 72 -20.35 -3.91 11.18
C ARG A 72 -19.33 -4.92 11.72
N ALA A 73 -19.59 -5.53 12.87
CA ALA A 73 -18.64 -6.39 13.57
C ALA A 73 -19.04 -7.88 13.63
N THR A 74 -20.28 -8.20 13.24
CA THR A 74 -20.84 -9.56 13.29
C THR A 74 -20.69 -10.27 11.95
N LEU A 75 -19.87 -11.32 11.92
CA LEU A 75 -19.59 -12.07 10.71
C LEU A 75 -20.82 -12.87 10.27
N ASN A 76 -21.21 -12.73 9.00
CA ASN A 76 -22.20 -13.57 8.35
C ASN A 76 -21.47 -14.61 7.48
N VAL A 77 -21.41 -15.85 7.97
CA VAL A 77 -20.64 -16.95 7.34
C VAL A 77 -21.12 -17.25 5.92
N ALA A 78 -22.44 -17.21 5.67
CA ALA A 78 -22.99 -17.44 4.34
C ALA A 78 -22.61 -16.31 3.36
N SER A 79 -22.67 -15.06 3.82
CA SER A 79 -22.28 -13.90 3.02
C SER A 79 -20.77 -13.87 2.78
N GLU A 80 -19.96 -14.29 3.75
CA GLU A 80 -18.51 -14.46 3.57
C GLU A 80 -18.20 -15.53 2.52
N LYS A 81 -18.85 -16.70 2.57
CA LYS A 81 -18.67 -17.75 1.56
C LYS A 81 -19.06 -17.28 0.16
N ALA A 82 -20.19 -16.58 0.05
CA ALA A 82 -20.64 -15.99 -1.21
C ALA A 82 -19.65 -14.94 -1.75
N PHE A 83 -19.16 -14.05 -0.88
CA PHE A 83 -18.14 -13.05 -1.20
C PHE A 83 -16.84 -13.70 -1.70
N ARG A 84 -16.35 -14.73 -1.01
CA ARG A 84 -15.13 -15.45 -1.41
C ARG A 84 -15.28 -16.10 -2.78
N LYS A 85 -16.43 -16.72 -3.04
CA LYS A 85 -16.72 -17.32 -4.35
C LYS A 85 -16.79 -16.25 -5.45
N SER A 86 -17.43 -15.12 -5.21
CA SER A 86 -17.59 -14.07 -6.23
C SER A 86 -16.31 -13.27 -6.50
N THR A 87 -15.31 -13.36 -5.63
CA THR A 87 -14.02 -12.64 -5.74
C THR A 87 -12.82 -13.55 -5.92
N GLU A 88 -13.06 -14.82 -6.25
CA GLU A 88 -12.03 -15.87 -6.34
C GLU A 88 -10.95 -15.52 -7.37
N ASP A 89 -11.33 -15.16 -8.59
CA ASP A 89 -10.37 -14.79 -9.65
C ASP A 89 -9.50 -13.59 -9.25
N ILE A 90 -10.09 -12.58 -8.60
CA ILE A 90 -9.37 -11.40 -8.08
C ILE A 90 -8.38 -11.83 -7.00
N THR A 91 -8.81 -12.67 -6.06
CA THR A 91 -7.96 -13.16 -4.97
C THR A 91 -6.82 -14.04 -5.49
N THR A 92 -7.09 -14.86 -6.51
CA THR A 92 -6.10 -15.69 -7.20
C THR A 92 -5.05 -14.83 -7.87
N LEU A 93 -5.45 -13.76 -8.56
CA LEU A 93 -4.52 -12.78 -9.14
C LEU A 93 -3.64 -12.14 -8.07
N GLU A 94 -4.24 -11.58 -7.01
CA GLU A 94 -3.52 -10.90 -5.93
C GLU A 94 -2.41 -11.78 -5.32
N LYS A 95 -2.77 -13.01 -4.94
CA LYS A 95 -1.83 -13.94 -4.33
C LYS A 95 -0.83 -14.51 -5.33
N GLY A 96 -1.28 -14.81 -6.55
CA GLY A 96 -0.46 -15.38 -7.61
C GLY A 96 0.65 -14.43 -8.02
N VAL A 97 0.33 -13.16 -8.30
CA VAL A 97 1.31 -12.12 -8.65
C VAL A 97 2.32 -11.93 -7.52
N SER A 98 1.86 -11.74 -6.29
CA SER A 98 2.77 -11.55 -5.14
C SER A 98 3.69 -12.76 -4.94
N LYS A 99 3.17 -13.98 -5.09
CA LYS A 99 3.94 -15.21 -5.01
C LYS A 99 4.98 -15.30 -6.13
N MET A 100 4.59 -15.08 -7.39
CA MET A 100 5.50 -15.23 -8.53
C MET A 100 6.58 -14.16 -8.55
N VAL A 101 6.26 -12.91 -8.20
CA VAL A 101 7.26 -11.87 -7.98
C VAL A 101 8.21 -12.28 -6.86
N GLY A 102 7.70 -12.75 -5.73
CA GLY A 102 8.56 -13.23 -4.63
C GLY A 102 9.47 -14.39 -5.04
N GLN A 103 8.94 -15.34 -5.83
CA GLN A 103 9.72 -16.44 -6.39
C GLN A 103 10.81 -15.94 -7.35
N TYR A 104 10.48 -15.01 -8.25
CA TYR A 104 11.42 -14.41 -9.19
C TYR A 104 12.53 -13.64 -8.46
N MET A 105 12.18 -12.78 -7.50
CA MET A 105 13.17 -12.02 -6.74
C MET A 105 14.09 -12.92 -5.89
N ARG A 106 13.63 -14.12 -5.53
CA ARG A 106 14.47 -15.10 -4.83
C ARG A 106 15.35 -15.92 -5.79
N ASP A 107 14.76 -16.43 -6.86
CA ASP A 107 15.35 -17.50 -7.68
C ASP A 107 15.85 -17.02 -9.06
N GLY A 108 15.38 -15.87 -9.55
CA GLY A 108 15.78 -15.26 -10.82
C GLY A 108 15.37 -16.01 -12.08
N ARG A 109 14.39 -16.91 -12.01
CA ARG A 109 14.04 -17.77 -13.17
C ARG A 109 13.17 -17.00 -14.17
N PRO A 110 13.53 -16.90 -15.45
CA PRO A 110 12.75 -16.17 -16.45
C PRO A 110 11.28 -16.58 -16.52
N ALA A 111 10.99 -17.88 -16.44
CA ALA A 111 9.61 -18.39 -16.46
C ALA A 111 8.70 -17.81 -15.35
N GLN A 112 9.25 -17.45 -14.19
CA GLN A 112 8.49 -16.82 -13.10
C GLN A 112 8.13 -15.36 -13.44
N LEU A 113 9.06 -14.63 -14.05
CA LEU A 113 8.83 -13.28 -14.55
C LEU A 113 7.82 -13.29 -15.70
N ASP A 114 8.06 -14.12 -16.73
CA ASP A 114 7.18 -14.24 -17.89
C ASP A 114 5.75 -14.58 -17.49
N CYS A 115 5.57 -15.49 -16.53
CA CYS A 115 4.25 -15.82 -16.01
C CYS A 115 3.57 -14.65 -15.30
N THR A 116 4.34 -13.90 -14.49
CA THR A 116 3.85 -12.70 -13.82
C THR A 116 3.38 -11.65 -14.83
N LEU A 117 4.19 -11.39 -15.85
CA LEU A 117 3.89 -10.44 -16.92
C LEU A 117 2.66 -10.89 -17.72
N ALA A 118 2.57 -12.18 -18.06
CA ALA A 118 1.42 -12.74 -18.77
C ALA A 118 0.11 -12.59 -17.96
N TRP A 119 0.14 -12.85 -16.65
CA TRP A 119 -1.03 -12.68 -15.77
C TRP A 119 -1.48 -11.23 -15.72
N LEU A 120 -0.57 -10.32 -15.41
CA LEU A 120 -0.87 -8.88 -15.30
C LEU A 120 -1.31 -8.30 -16.65
N GLY A 121 -0.60 -8.65 -17.73
CA GLY A 121 -0.92 -8.21 -19.08
C GLY A 121 -2.29 -8.68 -19.56
N THR A 122 -2.68 -9.91 -19.24
CA THR A 122 -4.01 -10.45 -19.56
C THR A 122 -5.12 -9.65 -18.88
N TRP A 123 -4.92 -9.26 -17.62
CA TRP A 123 -5.87 -8.40 -16.89
C TRP A 123 -5.87 -6.95 -17.38
N ALA A 124 -4.69 -6.42 -17.71
CA ALA A 124 -4.52 -5.08 -18.26
C ALA A 124 -5.22 -4.92 -19.62
N ARG A 125 -5.02 -5.86 -20.55
CA ARG A 125 -5.68 -5.87 -21.88
C ARG A 125 -7.20 -5.97 -21.80
N ALA A 126 -7.71 -6.63 -20.77
CA ALA A 126 -9.13 -6.81 -20.55
C ALA A 126 -9.80 -5.63 -19.82
N ASP A 127 -9.05 -4.59 -19.45
CA ASP A 127 -9.56 -3.46 -18.65
C ASP A 127 -10.20 -3.93 -17.33
N ALA A 128 -9.65 -4.99 -16.75
CA ALA A 128 -10.21 -5.61 -15.56
C ALA A 128 -10.26 -4.64 -14.37
N LEU A 129 -11.29 -4.81 -13.54
CA LEU A 129 -11.56 -4.01 -12.34
C LEU A 129 -11.91 -2.53 -12.59
N LEU A 130 -12.10 -2.09 -13.83
CA LEU A 130 -12.44 -0.68 -14.14
C LEU A 130 -13.94 -0.34 -14.08
N SER A 131 -14.83 -1.31 -13.77
CA SER A 131 -16.29 -1.07 -13.71
C SER A 131 -16.69 0.09 -12.78
N THR A 132 -17.39 1.09 -13.30
CA THR A 132 -17.96 2.19 -12.49
C THR A 132 -19.28 1.81 -11.81
N ASP A 133 -19.86 0.64 -12.13
CA ASP A 133 -20.92 0.04 -11.33
C ASP A 133 -20.28 -0.76 -10.19
N TYR A 134 -20.39 -0.21 -8.96
CA TYR A 134 -19.81 -0.81 -7.77
C TYR A 134 -20.58 -0.48 -6.49
N ASN A 135 -20.41 -1.34 -5.47
CA ASN A 135 -20.72 -1.01 -4.08
C ASN A 135 -19.44 -0.83 -3.25
N HIS A 136 -19.60 -0.58 -1.94
CA HIS A 136 -18.46 -0.39 -1.02
C HIS A 136 -17.49 -1.58 -1.01
N THR A 137 -18.01 -2.82 -1.06
CA THR A 137 -17.18 -4.03 -1.12
C THR A 137 -16.45 -4.11 -2.46
N GLY A 138 -17.13 -3.78 -3.55
CA GLY A 138 -16.59 -3.67 -4.91
C GLY A 138 -15.39 -2.77 -5.05
N LYS A 139 -15.57 -1.48 -4.73
CA LYS A 139 -14.46 -0.50 -4.75
C LYS A 139 -13.34 -0.86 -3.76
N SER A 140 -13.64 -1.63 -2.71
CA SER A 140 -12.61 -2.17 -1.81
C SER A 140 -11.80 -3.30 -2.47
N MET A 141 -12.43 -4.17 -3.26
CA MET A 141 -11.71 -5.19 -4.03
C MET A 141 -10.79 -4.55 -5.08
N ARG A 142 -11.25 -3.51 -5.80
CA ARG A 142 -10.41 -2.74 -6.73
C ARG A 142 -9.12 -2.27 -6.05
N LYS A 143 -9.25 -1.50 -4.97
CA LYS A 143 -8.08 -0.91 -4.30
C LYS A 143 -7.18 -1.96 -3.64
N TRP A 144 -7.72 -3.03 -3.07
CA TRP A 144 -6.86 -4.10 -2.54
C TRP A 144 -6.08 -4.81 -3.63
N ALA A 145 -6.73 -5.16 -4.74
CA ALA A 145 -6.04 -5.78 -5.87
C ALA A 145 -4.96 -4.86 -6.44
N LEU A 146 -5.27 -3.58 -6.62
CA LEU A 146 -4.31 -2.58 -7.06
C LEU A 146 -3.08 -2.55 -6.15
N GLY A 147 -3.25 -2.45 -4.82
CA GLY A 147 -2.14 -2.38 -3.87
C GLY A 147 -1.31 -3.66 -3.81
N SER A 148 -1.95 -4.83 -3.94
CA SER A 148 -1.26 -6.12 -4.04
C SER A 148 -0.35 -6.18 -5.28
N MET A 149 -0.89 -5.77 -6.43
CA MET A 149 -0.18 -5.83 -7.71
C MET A 149 0.90 -4.76 -7.83
N SER A 150 0.58 -3.49 -7.55
CA SER A 150 1.54 -2.39 -7.65
C SER A 150 2.64 -2.51 -6.58
N GLY A 151 2.30 -2.91 -5.36
CA GLY A 151 3.28 -3.20 -4.31
C GLY A 151 4.28 -4.29 -4.72
N SER A 152 3.81 -5.34 -5.40
CA SER A 152 4.68 -6.40 -5.92
C SER A 152 5.50 -5.89 -7.12
N TRP A 153 4.85 -5.14 -8.02
CA TRP A 153 5.46 -4.58 -9.24
C TRP A 153 6.67 -3.70 -8.95
N LEU A 154 6.63 -2.91 -7.88
CA LEU A 154 7.74 -2.06 -7.46
C LEU A 154 9.06 -2.83 -7.31
N ARG A 155 9.02 -4.10 -6.86
CA ARG A 155 10.22 -4.94 -6.74
C ARG A 155 10.81 -5.33 -8.09
N LEU A 156 9.98 -5.45 -9.13
CA LEU A 156 10.46 -5.69 -10.51
C LEU A 156 10.95 -4.39 -11.14
N LYS A 157 10.20 -3.30 -10.97
CA LYS A 157 10.47 -2.00 -11.59
C LYS A 157 11.78 -1.37 -11.12
N PHE A 158 12.07 -1.46 -9.82
CA PHE A 158 13.20 -0.75 -9.21
C PHE A 158 14.39 -1.64 -8.88
N SER A 159 14.30 -2.97 -9.04
CA SER A 159 15.45 -3.84 -8.77
C SER A 159 16.65 -3.49 -9.65
N ASN A 160 17.84 -3.48 -9.03
CA ASN A 160 19.12 -3.29 -9.73
C ASN A 160 19.42 -4.40 -10.75
N SER A 161 18.73 -5.54 -10.69
CA SER A 161 18.81 -6.59 -11.73
C SER A 161 18.07 -6.22 -13.02
N GLN A 162 17.32 -5.11 -13.04
CA GLN A 162 16.59 -4.58 -14.20
C GLN A 162 15.79 -5.62 -14.99
N PRO A 163 14.93 -6.42 -14.33
CA PRO A 163 14.26 -7.55 -14.95
C PRO A 163 13.30 -7.15 -16.09
N LEU A 164 12.80 -5.91 -16.07
CA LEU A 164 11.87 -5.40 -17.07
C LEU A 164 12.55 -4.82 -18.32
N ALA A 165 13.89 -4.77 -18.39
CA ALA A 165 14.61 -4.15 -19.50
C ALA A 165 14.28 -4.79 -20.86
N ALA A 166 14.06 -6.11 -20.90
CA ALA A 166 13.65 -6.84 -22.11
C ALA A 166 12.13 -6.87 -22.34
N HIS A 167 11.34 -6.27 -21.46
CA HIS A 167 9.87 -6.36 -21.45
C HIS A 167 9.19 -4.98 -21.40
N GLN A 168 9.84 -3.93 -21.90
CA GLN A 168 9.38 -2.55 -21.78
C GLN A 168 7.94 -2.33 -22.27
N ALA A 169 7.57 -2.89 -23.43
CA ALA A 169 6.22 -2.73 -23.97
C ALA A 169 5.13 -3.36 -23.06
N GLU A 170 5.39 -4.54 -22.49
CA GLU A 170 4.44 -5.19 -21.57
C GLU A 170 4.40 -4.45 -20.22
N ALA A 171 5.55 -3.95 -19.75
CA ALA A 171 5.64 -3.12 -18.56
C ALA A 171 4.82 -1.83 -18.68
N GLU A 172 4.95 -1.11 -19.81
CA GLU A 172 4.16 0.11 -20.08
C GLU A 172 2.65 -0.16 -20.13
N LEU A 173 2.25 -1.28 -20.73
CA LEU A 173 0.84 -1.69 -20.78
C LEU A 173 0.26 -1.91 -19.37
N ILE A 174 1.00 -2.63 -18.53
CA ILE A 174 0.61 -2.93 -17.15
C ILE A 174 0.57 -1.63 -16.31
N GLU A 175 1.59 -0.78 -16.45
CA GLU A 175 1.68 0.50 -15.72
C GLU A 175 0.55 1.46 -16.11
N LYS A 176 0.16 1.54 -17.40
CA LYS A 176 -1.01 2.30 -17.85
C LYS A 176 -2.31 1.77 -17.25
N TRP A 177 -2.45 0.46 -17.09
CA TRP A 177 -3.61 -0.12 -16.40
C TRP A 177 -3.63 0.19 -14.91
N PHE A 178 -2.49 0.09 -14.21
CA PHE A 178 -2.38 0.51 -12.82
C PHE A 178 -2.74 1.98 -12.63
N ALA A 179 -2.24 2.88 -13.48
CA ALA A 179 -2.57 4.30 -13.43
C ALA A 179 -4.09 4.53 -13.54
N ARG A 180 -4.78 3.88 -14.50
CA ARG A 180 -6.25 3.98 -14.63
C ARG A 180 -6.99 3.46 -13.40
N LEU A 181 -6.54 2.35 -12.80
CA LEU A 181 -7.11 1.83 -11.56
C LEU A 181 -6.88 2.78 -10.37
N ALA A 182 -5.71 3.41 -10.29
CA ALA A 182 -5.40 4.38 -9.25
C ALA A 182 -6.23 5.66 -9.39
N GLU A 183 -6.37 6.21 -10.59
CA GLU A 183 -7.25 7.34 -10.87
C GLU A 183 -8.70 7.03 -10.50
N GLN A 184 -9.17 5.83 -10.82
CA GLN A 184 -10.50 5.40 -10.39
C GLN A 184 -10.58 5.22 -8.88
N THR A 185 -9.53 4.71 -8.23
CA THR A 185 -9.46 4.59 -6.78
C THR A 185 -9.48 5.96 -6.09
N VAL A 186 -8.81 6.97 -6.65
CA VAL A 186 -8.92 8.36 -6.18
C VAL A 186 -10.38 8.81 -6.22
N ARG A 187 -11.08 8.61 -7.35
CA ARG A 187 -12.52 8.94 -7.47
C ARG A 187 -13.39 8.17 -6.47
N ASP A 188 -13.09 6.89 -6.25
CA ASP A 188 -13.84 6.01 -5.35
C ASP A 188 -13.79 6.45 -3.88
N TRP A 189 -12.72 7.15 -3.47
CA TRP A 189 -12.41 7.43 -2.06
C TRP A 189 -12.20 8.92 -1.72
N SER A 190 -12.29 9.83 -2.71
CA SER A 190 -12.25 11.28 -2.47
C SER A 190 -13.58 11.82 -1.92
N ASP A 191 -13.51 13.01 -1.32
CA ASP A 191 -14.65 13.82 -0.86
C ASP A 191 -15.59 13.10 0.11
N LEU A 192 -15.05 12.13 0.85
CA LEU A 192 -15.76 11.46 1.93
C LEU A 192 -15.76 12.34 3.18
N PRO A 193 -16.88 12.42 3.91
CA PRO A 193 -16.89 13.08 5.21
C PRO A 193 -16.09 12.25 6.23
N LEU A 194 -15.50 12.90 7.23
CA LEU A 194 -14.54 12.28 8.17
C LEU A 194 -15.08 11.01 8.85
N GLU A 195 -16.38 10.93 9.14
CA GLU A 195 -17.01 9.77 9.75
C GLU A 195 -17.09 8.53 8.83
N LYS A 196 -16.80 8.70 7.54
CA LYS A 196 -16.69 7.63 6.54
C LYS A 196 -15.24 7.33 6.14
N ILE A 197 -14.28 8.14 6.57
CA ILE A 197 -12.84 7.91 6.35
C ILE A 197 -12.31 7.01 7.47
N ASN A 198 -11.97 5.78 7.14
CA ASN A 198 -11.45 4.78 8.08
C ASN A 198 -10.34 3.97 7.40
N ASN A 199 -9.92 2.84 7.97
CA ASN A 199 -8.90 1.95 7.43
C ASN A 199 -9.06 1.66 5.93
N HIS A 200 -10.28 1.63 5.39
CA HIS A 200 -10.47 1.48 3.96
C HIS A 200 -9.84 2.64 3.16
N SER A 201 -10.01 3.90 3.56
CA SER A 201 -9.35 5.03 2.88
C SER A 201 -7.84 4.92 2.97
N TYR A 202 -7.28 4.49 4.11
CA TYR A 202 -5.83 4.33 4.26
C TYR A 202 -5.29 3.24 3.34
N TRP A 203 -5.98 2.10 3.25
CA TRP A 203 -5.63 1.04 2.29
C TRP A 203 -5.77 1.49 0.84
N ALA A 204 -6.67 2.43 0.53
CA ALA A 204 -6.77 3.01 -0.81
C ALA A 204 -5.59 3.94 -1.10
N ALA A 205 -5.23 4.80 -0.14
CA ALA A 205 -4.06 5.66 -0.19
C ALA A 205 -2.76 4.87 -0.37
N TRP A 206 -2.60 3.72 0.29
CA TRP A 206 -1.46 2.84 0.06
C TRP A 206 -1.40 2.35 -1.39
N SER A 207 -2.51 1.84 -1.92
CA SER A 207 -2.56 1.35 -3.30
C SER A 207 -2.26 2.44 -4.32
N VAL A 208 -2.75 3.66 -4.08
CA VAL A 208 -2.46 4.83 -4.92
C VAL A 208 -1.00 5.27 -4.77
N MET A 209 -0.43 5.31 -3.56
CA MET A 209 0.99 5.61 -3.32
C MET A 209 1.93 4.65 -4.06
N ALA A 210 1.71 3.34 -3.92
CA ALA A 210 2.51 2.33 -4.61
C ALA A 210 2.41 2.49 -6.15
N THR A 211 1.23 2.84 -6.65
CA THR A 211 1.03 3.09 -8.09
C THR A 211 1.67 4.40 -8.55
N ALA A 212 1.61 5.45 -7.72
CA ALA A 212 2.22 6.74 -8.00
C ALA A 212 3.72 6.60 -8.23
N VAL A 213 4.40 5.84 -7.37
CA VAL A 213 5.83 5.55 -7.53
C VAL A 213 6.09 4.63 -8.73
N ALA A 214 5.27 3.60 -8.95
CA ALA A 214 5.44 2.71 -10.10
C ALA A 214 5.27 3.40 -11.46
N THR A 215 4.50 4.50 -11.51
CA THR A 215 4.12 5.20 -12.75
C THR A 215 4.63 6.65 -12.83
N ASP A 216 5.44 7.06 -11.85
CA ASP A 216 5.95 8.42 -11.69
C ASP A 216 4.86 9.52 -11.75
N ARG A 217 3.73 9.27 -11.08
CA ARG A 217 2.54 10.15 -11.07
C ARG A 217 2.45 10.96 -9.77
N ARG A 218 2.95 12.20 -9.80
CA ARG A 218 2.97 13.12 -8.65
C ARG A 218 1.58 13.48 -8.11
N ASP A 219 0.58 13.62 -8.96
CA ASP A 219 -0.80 13.88 -8.55
C ASP A 219 -1.38 12.75 -7.68
N LEU A 220 -1.08 11.49 -8.03
CA LEU A 220 -1.46 10.32 -7.25
C LEU A 220 -0.69 10.25 -5.92
N PHE A 221 0.60 10.59 -5.94
CA PHE A 221 1.44 10.66 -4.74
C PHE A 221 0.89 11.70 -3.75
N ASP A 222 0.60 12.91 -4.22
CA ASP A 222 0.09 14.01 -3.40
C ASP A 222 -1.27 13.67 -2.79
N TRP A 223 -2.14 12.98 -3.55
CA TRP A 223 -3.41 12.48 -3.01
C TRP A 223 -3.19 11.48 -1.88
N ALA A 224 -2.28 10.51 -2.04
CA ALA A 224 -2.01 9.53 -1.00
C ALA A 224 -1.39 10.17 0.27
N VAL A 225 -0.53 11.17 0.10
CA VAL A 225 0.01 11.97 1.22
C VAL A 225 -1.11 12.74 1.92
N LYS A 226 -2.03 13.36 1.18
CA LYS A 226 -3.20 14.04 1.74
C LYS A 226 -4.06 13.08 2.58
N GLU A 227 -4.37 11.90 2.05
CA GLU A 227 -5.16 10.89 2.76
C GLU A 227 -4.45 10.37 4.01
N TYR A 228 -3.12 10.21 3.98
CA TYR A 228 -2.35 9.93 5.21
C TYR A 228 -2.54 11.03 6.24
N LYS A 229 -2.41 12.31 5.85
CA LYS A 229 -2.56 13.43 6.78
C LYS A 229 -3.95 13.46 7.40
N ILE A 230 -5.00 13.17 6.62
CA ILE A 230 -6.36 13.03 7.16
C ILE A 230 -6.39 11.89 8.19
N GLY A 231 -5.91 10.69 7.85
CA GLY A 231 -5.86 9.56 8.78
C GLY A 231 -5.06 9.82 10.05
N ALA A 232 -3.90 10.48 9.93
CA ALA A 232 -3.06 10.88 11.07
C ALA A 232 -3.79 11.88 11.98
N ASN A 233 -4.49 12.86 11.41
CA ASN A 233 -5.29 13.84 12.17
C ASN A 233 -6.57 13.24 12.78
N GLN A 234 -6.97 12.03 12.41
CA GLN A 234 -8.04 11.28 13.08
C GLN A 234 -7.56 10.54 14.34
N VAL A 235 -6.25 10.39 14.55
CA VAL A 235 -5.71 9.75 15.76
C VAL A 235 -5.87 10.74 16.93
N ASP A 236 -6.72 10.40 17.90
CA ASP A 236 -6.93 11.24 19.08
C ASP A 236 -5.69 11.28 20.00
N GLU A 237 -5.73 12.11 21.03
CA GLU A 237 -4.62 12.28 21.99
C GLU A 237 -4.23 11.01 22.73
N GLN A 238 -5.12 10.00 22.76
CA GLN A 238 -4.87 8.70 23.39
C GLN A 238 -4.41 7.64 22.38
N GLY A 239 -4.32 7.98 21.09
CA GLY A 239 -3.89 7.06 20.04
C GLY A 239 -5.02 6.26 19.40
N PHE A 240 -6.28 6.59 19.67
CA PHE A 240 -7.42 5.90 19.05
C PHE A 240 -7.86 6.57 17.75
N LEU A 241 -8.34 5.73 16.83
CA LEU A 241 -9.07 6.14 15.65
C LEU A 241 -10.58 6.01 15.92
N PRO A 242 -11.34 7.13 15.98
CA PRO A 242 -12.75 7.10 16.34
C PRO A 242 -13.60 6.16 15.46
N ASN A 243 -13.28 6.06 14.18
CA ASN A 243 -14.02 5.18 13.26
C ASN A 243 -13.68 3.69 13.44
N GLU A 244 -12.53 3.36 14.01
CA GLU A 244 -12.16 1.99 14.35
C GLU A 244 -12.67 1.59 15.74
N VAL A 245 -12.78 2.53 16.68
CA VAL A 245 -13.45 2.29 17.98
C VAL A 245 -14.90 1.84 17.78
N LYS A 246 -15.61 2.39 16.78
CA LYS A 246 -16.98 2.02 16.42
C LYS A 246 -17.14 0.53 16.05
N ARG A 247 -16.04 -0.22 15.87
CA ARG A 247 -16.05 -1.66 15.56
C ARG A 247 -16.15 -2.55 16.81
N LYS A 248 -16.41 -1.95 17.98
CA LYS A 248 -16.76 -2.64 19.24
C LYS A 248 -15.67 -3.66 19.63
N GLN A 249 -16.02 -4.95 19.73
CA GLN A 249 -15.10 -6.03 20.05
C GLN A 249 -13.94 -6.17 19.06
N ARG A 250 -14.05 -5.59 17.85
CA ARG A 250 -12.98 -5.62 16.84
C ARG A 250 -12.13 -4.34 16.81
N ALA A 251 -12.36 -3.39 17.72
CA ALA A 251 -11.69 -2.08 17.67
C ALA A 251 -10.16 -2.22 17.60
N LEU A 252 -9.56 -2.99 18.50
CA LEU A 252 -8.11 -3.19 18.53
C LEU A 252 -7.58 -3.86 17.25
N ALA A 253 -8.27 -4.88 16.74
CA ALA A 253 -7.90 -5.53 15.49
C ALA A 253 -7.93 -4.54 14.30
N TYR A 254 -8.91 -3.63 14.27
CA TYR A 254 -9.01 -2.61 13.22
C TYR A 254 -8.00 -1.47 13.37
N HIS A 255 -7.57 -1.12 14.58
CA HIS A 255 -6.43 -0.20 14.77
C HIS A 255 -5.14 -0.85 14.25
N ASN A 256 -4.90 -2.12 14.58
CA ASN A 256 -3.77 -2.86 14.02
C ASN A 256 -3.86 -2.97 12.48
N TYR A 257 -5.06 -3.11 11.93
CA TYR A 257 -5.28 -3.18 10.48
C TYR A 257 -5.11 -1.83 9.74
N ALA A 258 -5.17 -0.71 10.47
CA ALA A 258 -4.91 0.63 9.93
C ALA A 258 -3.40 0.93 9.80
N LEU A 259 -2.55 0.30 10.61
CA LEU A 259 -1.11 0.56 10.64
C LEU A 259 -0.34 0.20 9.36
N PRO A 260 -0.55 -0.96 8.71
CA PRO A 260 0.21 -1.31 7.51
C PRO A 260 0.17 -0.28 6.39
N PRO A 261 -1.00 0.18 5.91
CA PRO A 261 -1.02 1.18 4.85
C PRO A 261 -0.44 2.53 5.30
N LEU A 262 -0.70 2.96 6.54
CA LEU A 262 -0.19 4.25 7.04
C LEU A 262 1.35 4.25 7.15
N ALA A 263 1.93 3.19 7.71
CA ALA A 263 3.38 3.07 7.83
C ALA A 263 4.06 2.98 6.45
N MET A 264 3.46 2.26 5.50
CA MET A 264 3.97 2.20 4.13
C MET A 264 3.91 3.55 3.42
N ILE A 265 2.81 4.30 3.54
CA ILE A 265 2.69 5.64 2.97
C ILE A 265 3.74 6.57 3.54
N ALA A 266 3.93 6.59 4.88
CA ALA A 266 4.95 7.42 5.52
C ALA A 266 6.38 7.07 5.08
N SER A 267 6.68 5.77 4.94
CA SER A 267 7.98 5.29 4.44
C SER A 267 8.26 5.73 3.01
N PHE A 268 7.28 5.56 2.11
CA PHE A 268 7.39 6.01 0.72
C PHE A 268 7.47 7.53 0.60
N ALA A 269 6.70 8.26 1.42
CA ALA A 269 6.78 9.71 1.47
C ALA A 269 8.17 10.19 1.90
N GLN A 270 8.76 9.55 2.92
CA GLN A 270 10.12 9.87 3.39
C GLN A 270 11.18 9.65 2.30
N ALA A 271 11.09 8.54 1.55
CA ALA A 271 11.99 8.27 0.42
C ALA A 271 11.91 9.35 -0.69
N ASN A 272 10.80 10.11 -0.73
CA ASN A 272 10.56 11.18 -1.69
C ASN A 272 10.67 12.59 -1.06
N GLY A 273 11.32 12.71 0.10
CA GLY A 273 11.60 13.99 0.75
C GLY A 273 10.43 14.62 1.51
N VAL A 274 9.37 13.86 1.78
CA VAL A 274 8.21 14.31 2.57
C VAL A 274 8.18 13.58 3.90
N ASP A 275 8.59 14.25 4.97
CA ASP A 275 8.56 13.69 6.33
C ASP A 275 7.16 13.83 6.95
N LEU A 276 6.49 12.69 7.16
CA LEU A 276 5.15 12.59 7.74
C LEU A 276 5.13 12.11 9.19
N ARG A 277 6.31 11.93 9.82
CA ARG A 277 6.42 11.34 11.16
C ARG A 277 5.88 12.26 12.25
N ALA A 278 6.04 13.57 12.09
CA ALA A 278 5.61 14.57 13.08
C ALA A 278 4.13 14.95 12.98
N GLU A 279 3.41 14.48 11.94
CA GLU A 279 2.01 14.83 11.70
C GLU A 279 1.13 14.51 12.92
N ASN A 280 0.29 15.47 13.33
CA ASN A 280 -0.58 15.39 14.51
C ASN A 280 0.14 14.86 15.78
N ASN A 281 1.24 15.54 16.14
CA ASN A 281 2.05 15.25 17.32
C ASN A 281 2.48 13.78 17.37
N PHE A 282 3.12 13.30 16.30
CA PHE A 282 3.56 11.91 16.16
C PHE A 282 2.40 10.90 16.18
N ALA A 283 1.31 11.20 15.47
CA ALA A 283 0.09 10.39 15.47
C ALA A 283 0.31 8.93 15.06
N LEU A 284 1.12 8.70 14.02
CA LEU A 284 1.43 7.34 13.61
C LEU A 284 2.14 6.61 14.77
N GLN A 285 3.17 7.21 15.38
CA GLN A 285 3.88 6.66 16.54
C GLN A 285 2.94 6.30 17.71
N ARG A 286 2.08 7.26 18.08
CA ARG A 286 1.11 7.09 19.16
C ARG A 286 0.12 5.94 18.88
N LEU A 287 -0.39 5.83 17.66
CA LEU A 287 -1.29 4.75 17.24
C LEU A 287 -0.62 3.38 17.36
N GLY A 288 0.59 3.23 16.83
CA GLY A 288 1.28 1.93 16.83
C GLY A 288 1.72 1.51 18.23
N GLU A 289 2.24 2.42 19.06
CA GLU A 289 2.56 2.14 20.46
C GLU A 289 1.31 1.73 21.25
N GLY A 290 0.18 2.41 21.03
CA GLY A 290 -1.11 2.05 21.61
C GLY A 290 -1.59 0.65 21.19
N VAL A 291 -1.41 0.27 19.92
CA VAL A 291 -1.72 -1.09 19.43
C VAL A 291 -0.79 -2.15 20.04
N LEU A 292 0.52 -1.88 20.15
CA LEU A 292 1.47 -2.80 20.78
C LEU A 292 1.14 -3.02 22.26
N ALA A 293 0.79 -1.96 22.98
CA ALA A 293 0.31 -2.04 24.36
C ALA A 293 -1.00 -2.83 24.44
N GLY A 294 -1.98 -2.50 23.60
CA GLY A 294 -3.29 -3.16 23.54
C GLY A 294 -3.21 -4.65 23.20
N ALA A 295 -2.24 -5.06 22.39
CA ALA A 295 -2.01 -6.47 22.06
C ALA A 295 -1.48 -7.28 23.26
N ARG A 296 -0.79 -6.64 24.22
CA ARG A 296 -0.36 -7.25 25.48
C ARG A 296 -1.48 -7.22 26.53
N ASP A 297 -2.13 -6.07 26.67
CA ASP A 297 -3.26 -5.86 27.58
C ASP A 297 -4.37 -5.05 26.90
N PRO A 298 -5.51 -5.67 26.55
CA PRO A 298 -6.59 -5.00 25.83
C PRO A 298 -7.49 -4.16 26.74
N SER A 299 -7.16 -3.99 28.03
CA SER A 299 -8.03 -3.30 29.00
C SER A 299 -8.40 -1.87 28.57
N HIS A 300 -7.44 -1.10 28.05
CA HIS A 300 -7.70 0.27 27.58
C HIS A 300 -8.62 0.30 26.35
N PHE A 301 -8.48 -0.65 25.42
CA PHE A 301 -9.39 -0.78 24.29
C PHE A 301 -10.79 -1.27 24.70
N LYS A 302 -10.87 -2.15 25.70
CA LYS A 302 -12.14 -2.60 26.27
C LYS A 302 -12.90 -1.43 26.88
N GLU A 303 -12.24 -0.60 27.67
CA GLU A 303 -12.82 0.60 28.26
C GLU A 303 -13.30 1.57 27.18
N ARG A 304 -12.43 1.89 26.21
CA ARG A 304 -12.75 2.82 25.13
C ARG A 304 -13.90 2.37 24.22
N ALA A 305 -13.94 1.08 23.88
CA ALA A 305 -14.94 0.51 22.96
C ALA A 305 -16.21 0.00 23.68
N GLY A 306 -16.20 -0.06 25.00
CA GLY A 306 -17.29 -0.61 25.82
C GLY A 306 -17.48 -2.13 25.72
N GLU A 307 -16.55 -2.84 25.07
CA GLU A 307 -16.70 -4.26 24.71
C GLU A 307 -15.38 -5.03 24.85
N LYS A 308 -15.45 -6.30 25.27
CA LYS A 308 -14.28 -7.18 25.31
C LYS A 308 -13.71 -7.35 23.91
N GLN A 309 -12.39 -7.20 23.75
CA GLN A 309 -11.74 -7.28 22.44
C GLN A 309 -11.51 -8.72 21.96
N ASP A 310 -11.75 -8.94 20.67
CA ASP A 310 -11.40 -10.15 19.91
C ASP A 310 -9.93 -10.07 19.48
N LEU A 311 -9.10 -10.89 20.13
CA LEU A 311 -7.65 -10.93 19.88
C LEU A 311 -7.25 -11.92 18.78
N THR A 312 -8.19 -12.56 18.08
CA THR A 312 -7.90 -13.62 17.11
C THR A 312 -6.92 -13.15 16.02
N ASP A 313 -7.17 -11.98 15.43
CA ASP A 313 -6.28 -11.42 14.40
C ASP A 313 -4.92 -10.98 14.97
N LEU A 314 -4.85 -10.59 16.25
CA LEU A 314 -3.61 -10.14 16.87
C LEU A 314 -2.64 -11.26 17.26
N LYS A 315 -3.06 -12.52 17.12
CA LYS A 315 -2.22 -13.71 17.30
C LYS A 315 -1.48 -14.12 16.02
N LEU A 316 -1.77 -13.45 14.90
CA LEU A 316 -1.18 -13.76 13.61
C LEU A 316 -0.01 -12.81 13.34
N ASP A 317 1.22 -13.34 13.32
CA ASP A 317 2.44 -12.55 13.13
C ASP A 317 2.40 -11.67 11.87
N SER A 318 1.92 -12.21 10.75
CA SER A 318 1.77 -11.46 9.48
C SER A 318 0.93 -10.17 9.60
N LYS A 319 0.05 -10.05 10.61
CA LYS A 319 -0.75 -8.84 10.88
C LYS A 319 0.07 -7.70 11.49
N TYR A 320 1.32 -7.95 11.87
CA TYR A 320 2.29 -6.97 12.33
C TYR A 320 3.36 -6.64 11.28
N SER A 321 3.13 -6.98 10.00
CA SER A 321 4.00 -6.59 8.88
C SER A 321 4.29 -5.09 8.80
N TRP A 322 3.45 -4.26 9.41
CA TRP A 322 3.67 -2.82 9.55
C TRP A 322 4.89 -2.46 10.41
N LEU A 323 5.41 -3.37 11.24
CA LEU A 323 6.62 -3.15 12.02
C LEU A 323 7.86 -2.94 11.14
N GLU A 324 7.87 -3.46 9.90
CA GLU A 324 8.98 -3.27 8.98
C GLU A 324 9.14 -1.80 8.55
N PRO A 325 8.17 -1.17 7.85
CA PRO A 325 8.26 0.25 7.52
C PRO A 325 8.28 1.12 8.78
N TRP A 326 7.60 0.72 9.86
CA TRP A 326 7.61 1.47 11.11
C TRP A 326 9.01 1.57 11.73
N CYS A 327 9.73 0.46 11.85
CA CYS A 327 11.04 0.47 12.46
C CYS A 327 12.10 1.13 11.56
N ALA A 328 11.87 1.19 10.24
CA ALA A 328 12.64 2.04 9.34
C ALA A 328 12.40 3.55 9.61
N LEU A 329 11.16 3.95 9.93
CA LEU A 329 10.80 5.35 10.21
C LEU A 329 11.30 5.86 11.58
N TYR A 330 11.21 5.02 12.61
CA TYR A 330 11.38 5.43 14.02
C TYR A 330 12.58 4.81 14.75
N HIS A 331 13.37 3.95 14.09
CA HIS A 331 14.48 3.21 14.70
C HIS A 331 14.08 2.47 16.00
N CYS A 332 13.43 1.32 15.85
CA CYS A 332 12.99 0.52 17.00
C CYS A 332 14.16 -0.05 17.81
N VAL A 333 14.00 -0.02 19.13
CA VAL A 333 14.92 -0.63 20.12
C VAL A 333 14.14 -1.48 21.13
N GLY A 334 14.86 -2.20 22.00
CA GLY A 334 14.29 -2.95 23.12
C GLY A 334 13.18 -3.94 22.72
N ASP A 335 12.08 -3.95 23.47
CA ASP A 335 10.97 -4.88 23.29
C ASP A 335 10.33 -4.83 21.91
N THR A 336 10.21 -3.65 21.31
CA THR A 336 9.61 -3.50 19.97
C THR A 336 10.47 -4.17 18.91
N LEU A 337 11.80 -3.99 18.98
CA LEU A 337 12.73 -4.64 18.08
C LEU A 337 12.73 -6.16 18.26
N GLN A 338 12.78 -6.64 19.50
CA GLN A 338 12.73 -8.08 19.80
C GLN A 338 11.43 -8.72 19.29
N ARG A 339 10.29 -8.04 19.47
CA ARG A 339 9.00 -8.51 18.97
C ARG A 339 9.00 -8.59 17.45
N LYS A 340 9.52 -7.56 16.75
CA LYS A 340 9.67 -7.59 15.28
C LYS A 340 10.47 -8.82 14.86
N GLN A 341 11.65 -9.02 15.45
CA GLN A 341 12.56 -10.12 15.12
C GLN A 341 11.94 -11.50 15.37
N HIS A 342 11.18 -11.66 16.45
CA HIS A 342 10.49 -12.93 16.75
C HIS A 342 9.42 -13.28 15.71
N MET A 343 8.74 -12.28 15.15
CA MET A 343 7.66 -12.45 14.18
C MET A 343 8.14 -12.49 12.72
N GLN A 344 9.42 -12.18 12.45
CA GLN A 344 10.01 -12.20 11.12
C GLN A 344 10.20 -13.65 10.57
N PRO A 345 10.07 -13.85 9.25
CA PRO A 345 9.81 -12.84 8.23
C PRO A 345 8.33 -12.49 8.06
N PHE A 346 8.05 -11.26 7.66
CA PHE A 346 6.70 -10.79 7.35
C PHE A 346 6.41 -10.84 5.86
N ASN A 347 5.43 -11.67 5.49
CA ASN A 347 4.88 -11.69 4.16
C ASN A 347 3.42 -11.19 4.16
N SER A 348 3.12 -10.21 3.32
CA SER A 348 1.78 -9.66 3.13
C SER A 348 1.55 -9.32 1.67
N PHE A 349 0.76 -10.15 0.98
CA PHE A 349 0.49 -9.95 -0.45
C PHE A 349 -0.14 -8.59 -0.75
N ARG A 350 -0.94 -8.02 0.17
CA ARG A 350 -1.53 -6.68 0.01
C ARG A 350 -0.55 -5.52 0.12
N LEU A 351 0.66 -5.78 0.60
CA LEU A 351 1.76 -4.81 0.63
C LEU A 351 2.80 -5.09 -0.45
N GLY A 352 2.59 -6.11 -1.29
CA GLY A 352 3.54 -6.51 -2.33
C GLY A 352 4.38 -7.74 -2.02
N GLY A 353 4.08 -8.47 -0.93
CA GLY A 353 4.73 -9.72 -0.57
C GLY A 353 5.68 -9.58 0.61
N ASP A 354 6.96 -9.88 0.39
CA ASP A 354 7.95 -9.99 1.47
C ASP A 354 8.42 -8.63 1.96
N MET A 355 7.89 -8.21 3.11
CA MET A 355 8.22 -6.91 3.73
C MET A 355 9.55 -6.96 4.48
N THR A 356 9.91 -8.12 5.02
CA THR A 356 11.21 -8.29 5.68
C THR A 356 12.33 -8.16 4.67
N ARG A 357 12.20 -8.77 3.49
CA ARG A 357 13.20 -8.64 2.43
C ARG A 357 13.47 -7.18 2.03
N VAL A 358 12.45 -6.33 1.95
CA VAL A 358 12.60 -4.94 1.47
C VAL A 358 12.96 -3.93 2.56
N TYR A 359 12.82 -4.26 3.85
CA TYR A 359 13.13 -3.33 4.95
C TYR A 359 14.24 -3.82 5.89
N ASP A 360 14.46 -5.12 5.97
CA ASP A 360 15.46 -5.75 6.84
C ASP A 360 16.03 -7.02 6.18
N PRO A 361 16.71 -6.90 5.02
CA PRO A 361 17.27 -8.05 4.32
C PRO A 361 18.30 -8.82 5.17
N SER A 362 18.87 -8.19 6.20
CA SER A 362 19.79 -8.84 7.13
C SER A 362 19.11 -9.89 8.01
N ALA A 363 17.81 -9.76 8.29
CA ALA A 363 17.08 -10.70 9.13
C ALA A 363 16.90 -12.08 8.46
N GLU A 364 16.85 -12.15 7.13
CA GLU A 364 16.73 -13.41 6.40
C GLU A 364 18.03 -14.22 6.38
N SER A 365 19.19 -13.55 6.41
CA SER A 365 20.50 -14.21 6.47
C SER A 365 20.83 -14.91 7.80
N LYS A 366 19.98 -14.73 8.83
CA LYS A 366 20.15 -15.28 10.18
C LYS A 366 19.37 -16.60 10.43
N LYS A 367 18.70 -17.13 9.41
CA LYS A 367 18.09 -18.47 9.41
C LYS A 367 18.78 -19.35 8.36
#